data_AF-K6WU12-F1
#
_entry.id   AF-K6WU12-F1
#
_cell.length_a   1.000
_cell.length_b   1.000
_cell.length_c   1.000
_cell.angle_alpha   90.00
_cell.angle_beta   90.00
_cell.angle_gamma   90.00
#
_symmetry.space_group_name_H-M   'P 1'
#
loop_
_entity.id
_entity.type
_entity.pdbx_description
1 polymer ?
#
loop_
_entity_poly.entity_id
_entity_poly.type
_entity_poly.pdbx_seq_one_letter_code
_entity_poly.pdbx_strand_id
1 'polypeptide(L)'
;MYDVTYRSTPGSAHDGALESDADLASGAGDYPPWDVPPADALVWQARAELAEQAWIGAGDESAAVAVLLQLADRHGSGDLFTWGPQLVRAVLDPAEHEHRSRPREGRELLAGVLRRVIVYGHQRRNVDPEWHALTLAAFDRARTGFLRDAPTASQLVRDARVAQIAALVGGRTQLAALTADPRATEPLPDEALDLDRCPPDVHERLRHIDALLASALAGLTTGDAGELRTITRRILARAGRRAPELFRRRSRDERIAAGIAIVAVEGNDHGPCRGWARADIAARLDEDTSAHLRGLDVLRAAGIARVAVPLDLPTGSECAWLGYGDVLADPALQTSLTRRLVLATHEALLAETADAVLLPPRRSA
;
A
#
# COMPACT_ATOMS: atom_id res chain seq x y z
N MET A 1 -13.16 -25.87 13.57
CA MET A 1 -14.50 -25.99 12.95
C MET A 1 -15.48 -25.61 14.04
N TYR A 2 -15.73 -24.30 14.19
CA TYR A 2 -16.61 -23.76 15.23
C TYR A 2 -17.81 -23.14 14.52
N ASP A 3 -18.97 -23.70 14.81
CA ASP A 3 -20.27 -23.36 14.26
C ASP A 3 -20.96 -22.42 15.25
N VAL A 4 -21.26 -21.19 14.82
CA VAL A 4 -21.95 -20.18 15.61
C VAL A 4 -23.28 -19.91 14.94
N THR A 5 -24.35 -20.50 15.49
CA THR A 5 -25.72 -20.27 15.06
C THR A 5 -26.33 -19.12 15.86
N TYR A 6 -26.69 -18.06 15.15
CA TYR A 6 -27.51 -16.95 15.65
C TYR A 6 -28.99 -17.34 15.58
N ARG A 7 -29.74 -17.16 16.66
CA ARG A 7 -31.21 -17.11 16.65
C ARG A 7 -31.69 -15.84 17.32
N SER A 8 -32.65 -15.19 16.67
CA SER A 8 -33.21 -13.90 17.02
C SER A 8 -34.62 -14.03 17.60
N THR A 9 -34.89 -13.21 18.64
CA THR A 9 -36.15 -12.48 19.01
C THR A 9 -37.38 -13.28 19.49
N PRO A 10 -38.42 -12.68 20.13
CA PRO A 10 -38.62 -11.32 20.72
C PRO A 10 -39.34 -11.31 22.12
N GLY A 11 -39.59 -10.14 22.73
CA GLY A 11 -40.79 -9.94 23.58
C GLY A 11 -40.66 -9.05 24.83
N SER A 12 -41.63 -8.15 25.01
CA SER A 12 -41.74 -6.96 25.87
C SER A 12 -42.14 -7.11 27.36
N ALA A 13 -41.80 -6.06 28.12
CA ALA A 13 -42.59 -5.30 29.13
C ALA A 13 -43.09 -5.91 30.46
N HIS A 14 -42.64 -5.32 31.59
CA HIS A 14 -43.40 -4.60 32.64
C HIS A 14 -42.51 -4.43 33.91
N ASP A 15 -42.28 -3.19 34.37
CA ASP A 15 -42.91 -2.50 35.52
C ASP A 15 -42.34 -2.89 36.90
N GLY A 16 -41.95 -1.90 37.69
CA GLY A 16 -41.49 -2.10 39.07
C GLY A 16 -40.62 -0.96 39.61
N ALA A 17 -41.28 0.13 40.03
CA ALA A 17 -40.70 1.18 40.85
C ALA A 17 -40.41 0.67 42.27
N LEU A 18 -39.23 0.99 42.82
CA LEU A 18 -39.02 1.15 44.26
C LEU A 18 -37.98 2.26 44.51
N GLU A 19 -38.31 3.06 45.51
CA GLU A 19 -37.69 4.30 45.96
C GLU A 19 -36.40 4.10 46.77
N SER A 20 -35.74 5.25 47.00
CA SER A 20 -34.77 5.60 48.05
C SER A 20 -33.36 4.99 48.00
N ASP A 21 -32.38 5.82 47.66
CA ASP A 21 -31.60 6.51 48.70
C ASP A 21 -30.79 7.66 48.09
N ALA A 22 -31.19 8.88 48.46
CA ALA A 22 -30.40 10.07 48.32
C ALA A 22 -29.77 10.35 49.68
N ASP A 23 -28.44 10.35 49.74
CA ASP A 23 -27.68 11.42 50.38
C ASP A 23 -26.19 11.10 50.32
N LEU A 24 -25.37 12.16 50.20
CA LEU A 24 -23.89 12.21 50.15
C LEU A 24 -23.24 12.37 48.77
N ALA A 25 -23.43 13.54 48.13
CA ALA A 25 -22.35 14.22 47.39
C ALA A 25 -22.73 15.68 47.04
N SER A 26 -22.64 16.58 48.00
CA SER A 26 -22.69 18.02 47.74
C SER A 26 -21.32 18.52 47.27
N GLY A 27 -21.20 18.99 46.03
CA GLY A 27 -20.07 19.85 45.64
C GLY A 27 -19.51 19.80 44.22
N ALA A 28 -20.21 19.27 43.21
CA ALA A 28 -19.84 19.43 41.81
C ALA A 28 -21.08 19.85 41.01
N GLY A 29 -20.98 20.90 40.20
CA GLY A 29 -22.12 21.49 39.50
C GLY A 29 -22.88 20.49 38.63
N ASP A 30 -24.21 20.48 38.79
CA ASP A 30 -25.16 19.72 37.97
C ASP A 30 -25.04 20.12 36.49
N TYR A 31 -24.43 19.24 35.69
CA TYR A 31 -24.75 19.13 34.27
C TYR A 31 -25.44 17.78 34.05
N PRO A 32 -26.62 17.73 33.40
CA PRO A 32 -27.32 16.48 33.15
C PRO A 32 -26.49 15.55 32.22
N PRO A 33 -26.51 14.23 32.44
CA PRO A 33 -25.63 13.26 31.77
C PRO A 33 -25.88 13.05 30.26
N TRP A 34 -26.80 13.81 29.66
CA TRP A 34 -27.16 13.75 28.23
C TRP A 34 -26.83 15.03 27.45
N ASP A 35 -26.26 16.05 28.10
CA ASP A 35 -25.84 17.30 27.45
C ASP A 35 -24.36 17.32 27.05
N VAL A 36 -23.69 16.17 26.97
CA VAL A 36 -22.38 16.09 26.34
C VAL A 36 -22.63 16.21 24.83
N PRO A 37 -22.21 17.30 24.16
CA PRO A 37 -22.37 17.41 22.73
C PRO A 37 -21.68 16.20 22.07
N PRO A 38 -22.19 15.68 20.94
CA PRO A 38 -21.50 14.62 20.22
C PRO A 38 -20.05 15.08 19.96
N ALA A 39 -19.08 14.15 19.97
CA ALA A 39 -17.66 14.47 19.82
C ALA A 39 -17.40 15.41 18.63
N ASP A 40 -18.14 15.23 17.54
CA ASP A 40 -18.11 16.08 16.34
C ASP A 40 -18.51 17.54 16.58
N ALA A 41 -19.43 17.82 17.52
CA ALA A 41 -19.84 19.17 17.88
C ALA A 41 -18.77 19.90 18.72
N LEU A 42 -18.11 19.19 19.65
CA LEU A 42 -16.97 19.74 20.40
C LEU A 42 -15.78 20.01 19.48
N VAL A 43 -15.53 19.11 18.51
CA VAL A 43 -14.53 19.29 17.46
C VAL A 43 -14.83 20.53 16.62
N TRP A 44 -16.08 20.69 16.19
CA TRP A 44 -16.50 21.84 15.39
C TRP A 44 -16.39 23.16 16.16
N GLN A 45 -16.83 23.18 17.42
CA GLN A 45 -16.74 24.36 18.28
C GLN A 45 -15.28 24.74 18.57
N ALA A 46 -14.41 23.78 18.91
CA ALA A 46 -13.00 24.04 19.11
C ALA A 46 -12.33 24.60 17.83
N ARG A 47 -12.70 24.11 16.65
CA ARG A 47 -12.22 24.63 15.37
C ARG A 47 -12.70 26.06 15.12
N ALA A 48 -13.97 26.36 15.39
CA ALA A 48 -14.52 27.71 15.24
C ALA A 48 -13.83 28.70 16.19
N GLU A 49 -13.69 28.36 17.47
CA GLU A 49 -13.04 29.22 18.47
C GLU A 49 -11.56 29.48 18.14
N LEU A 50 -10.82 28.45 17.71
CA LEU A 50 -9.42 28.61 17.33
C LEU A 50 -9.23 29.37 16.00
N ALA A 51 -10.19 29.27 15.07
CA ALA A 51 -10.20 30.04 13.82
C ALA A 51 -10.51 31.53 14.07
N GLU A 52 -11.47 31.84 14.95
CA GLU A 52 -11.80 33.22 15.33
C GLU A 52 -10.62 33.99 15.93
N GLN A 53 -9.77 33.29 16.69
CA GLN A 53 -8.56 33.88 17.27
C GLN A 53 -7.43 34.08 16.24
N ALA A 54 -7.64 33.69 14.98
CA ALA A 54 -6.61 33.62 13.94
C ALA A 54 -5.41 32.72 14.32
N TRP A 55 -5.63 31.71 15.17
CA TRP A 55 -4.58 30.77 15.61
C TRP A 55 -4.43 29.58 14.65
N ILE A 56 -5.42 29.44 13.76
CA ILE A 56 -5.47 28.52 12.64
C ILE A 56 -5.75 29.35 11.39
N GLY A 57 -4.75 29.51 10.52
CA GLY A 57 -4.93 30.06 9.18
C GLY A 57 -5.68 29.10 8.26
N ALA A 58 -6.09 29.58 7.09
CA ALA A 58 -6.64 28.71 6.05
C ALA A 58 -5.60 27.69 5.56
N GLY A 59 -6.00 26.42 5.39
CA GLY A 59 -5.13 25.35 4.86
C GLY A 59 -4.70 24.30 5.91
N ASP A 60 -3.40 24.00 5.95
CA ASP A 60 -2.81 22.85 6.67
C ASP A 60 -3.00 22.89 8.19
N GLU A 61 -3.11 24.08 8.78
CA GLU A 61 -3.35 24.22 10.21
C GLU A 61 -4.72 23.66 10.62
N SER A 62 -5.73 23.81 9.77
CA SER A 62 -7.08 23.26 10.02
C SER A 62 -7.08 21.73 9.99
N ALA A 63 -6.27 21.12 9.12
CA ALA A 63 -6.08 19.67 9.07
C ALA A 63 -5.29 19.15 10.28
N ALA A 64 -4.26 19.88 10.73
CA ALA A 64 -3.50 19.56 11.94
C ALA A 64 -4.41 19.55 13.18
N VAL A 65 -5.28 20.55 13.32
CA VAL A 65 -6.24 20.63 14.44
C VAL A 65 -7.21 19.46 14.41
N ALA A 66 -7.78 19.13 13.25
CA ALA A 66 -8.67 17.98 13.14
C ALA A 66 -7.98 16.67 13.60
N VAL A 67 -6.71 16.47 13.24
CA VAL A 67 -5.94 15.29 13.68
C VAL A 67 -5.66 15.32 15.19
N LEU A 68 -5.30 16.47 15.76
CA LEU A 68 -5.10 16.58 17.22
C LEU A 68 -6.36 16.25 18.00
N LEU A 69 -7.51 16.69 17.51
CA LEU A 69 -8.79 16.44 18.17
C LEU A 69 -9.19 14.97 18.11
N GLN A 70 -8.99 14.31 16.96
CA GLN A 70 -9.19 12.86 16.82
C GLN A 70 -8.28 12.06 17.76
N LEU A 71 -7.01 12.47 17.88
CA LEU A 71 -6.06 11.82 18.79
C LEU A 71 -6.42 12.09 20.26
N ALA A 72 -6.81 13.31 20.60
CA ALA A 72 -7.21 13.68 21.96
C ALA A 72 -8.43 12.88 22.43
N ASP A 73 -9.44 12.74 21.56
CA ASP A 73 -10.63 11.92 21.80
C ASP A 73 -10.26 10.44 22.02
N ARG A 74 -9.44 9.87 21.12
CA ARG A 74 -8.96 8.48 21.23
C ARG A 74 -8.23 8.20 22.54
N HIS A 75 -7.44 9.14 23.03
CA HIS A 75 -6.69 9.01 24.27
C HIS A 75 -7.46 9.49 25.52
N GLY A 76 -8.77 9.73 25.39
CA GLY A 76 -9.68 9.93 26.52
C GLY A 76 -9.69 11.35 27.10
N SER A 77 -9.35 12.37 26.32
CA SER A 77 -9.48 13.76 26.74
C SER A 77 -10.94 14.18 26.75
N GLY A 78 -11.65 13.95 27.86
CA GLY A 78 -13.03 14.42 28.04
C GLY A 78 -13.19 15.95 27.97
N ASP A 79 -12.09 16.70 28.01
CA ASP A 79 -12.03 18.14 27.73
C ASP A 79 -10.87 18.46 26.79
N LEU A 80 -11.18 19.03 25.62
CA LEU A 80 -10.20 19.37 24.58
C LEU A 80 -9.27 20.53 24.96
N PHE A 81 -9.59 21.24 26.04
CA PHE A 81 -8.81 22.39 26.51
C PHE A 81 -7.99 22.12 27.78
N THR A 82 -8.11 20.93 28.37
CA THR A 82 -7.37 20.54 29.58
C THR A 82 -6.34 19.46 29.25
N TRP A 83 -5.16 19.87 28.80
CA TRP A 83 -4.11 18.95 28.37
C TRP A 83 -3.21 18.52 29.53
N GLY A 84 -3.11 17.21 29.75
CA GLY A 84 -2.19 16.62 30.72
C GLY A 84 -0.86 16.16 30.09
N PRO A 85 0.21 16.01 30.90
CA PRO A 85 1.49 15.46 30.44
C PRO A 85 1.39 14.10 29.75
N GLN A 86 0.46 13.24 30.17
CA GLN A 86 0.26 11.90 29.60
C GLN A 86 -0.38 11.97 28.21
N LEU A 87 -1.44 12.77 28.07
CA LEU A 87 -2.13 12.99 26.80
C LEU A 87 -1.18 13.54 25.74
N VAL A 88 -0.35 14.52 26.11
CA VAL A 88 0.66 15.09 25.20
C VAL A 88 1.65 14.03 24.70
N ARG A 89 2.07 13.10 25.56
CA ARG A 89 2.98 12.02 25.15
C ARG A 89 2.30 11.05 24.20
N ALA A 90 1.03 10.70 24.46
CA ALA A 90 0.26 9.81 23.60
C ALA A 90 0.01 10.42 22.22
N VAL A 91 -0.46 11.67 22.18
CA VAL A 91 -0.75 12.39 20.92
C VAL A 91 0.50 12.62 20.08
N LEU A 92 1.68 12.76 20.69
CA LEU A 92 2.97 12.92 20.01
C LEU A 92 3.77 11.61 19.90
N ASP A 93 3.16 10.44 20.14
CA ASP A 93 3.84 9.16 19.97
C ASP A 93 4.10 8.88 18.47
N PRO A 94 5.36 8.76 18.02
CA PRO A 94 5.68 8.44 16.62
C PRO A 94 5.02 7.16 16.08
N ALA A 95 4.61 6.23 16.95
CA ALA A 95 4.01 4.96 16.57
C ALA A 95 2.54 5.07 16.13
N GLU A 96 1.86 6.20 16.42
CA GLU A 96 0.48 6.45 15.98
C GLU A 96 0.37 6.41 14.46
N HIS A 97 -0.71 5.82 13.96
CA HIS A 97 -0.90 5.56 12.54
C HIS A 97 -0.88 6.86 11.71
N GLU A 98 -1.51 7.92 12.23
CA GLU A 98 -1.58 9.26 11.65
C GLU A 98 -0.21 9.91 11.46
N HIS A 99 0.79 9.49 12.25
CA HIS A 99 2.13 10.04 12.22
C HIS A 99 3.07 9.26 11.32
N ARG A 100 2.88 7.95 11.15
CA ARG A 100 3.77 7.09 10.34
C ARG A 100 3.95 7.59 8.90
N SER A 101 2.88 8.07 8.29
CA SER A 101 2.88 8.63 6.92
C SER A 101 2.92 10.15 6.88
N ARG A 102 3.15 10.82 8.02
CA ARG A 102 3.20 12.28 8.08
C ARG A 102 4.65 12.76 7.95
N PRO A 103 4.94 13.64 6.97
CA PRO A 103 6.28 14.18 6.80
C PRO A 103 6.66 15.09 7.97
N ARG A 104 7.97 15.29 8.15
CA ARG A 104 8.56 16.11 9.21
C ARG A 104 7.92 17.49 9.29
N GLU A 105 7.73 18.15 8.16
CA GLU A 105 7.11 19.47 8.08
C GLU A 105 5.68 19.45 8.63
N GLY A 106 4.91 18.42 8.27
CA GLY A 106 3.56 18.21 8.79
C GLY A 106 3.53 17.86 10.28
N ARG A 107 4.57 17.19 10.80
CA ARG A 107 4.74 16.93 12.24
C ARG A 107 5.16 18.18 13.01
N GLU A 108 6.03 19.01 12.43
CA GLU A 108 6.42 20.31 12.99
C GLU A 108 5.22 21.24 13.10
N LEU A 109 4.39 21.30 12.05
CA LEU A 109 3.12 22.03 12.06
C LEU A 109 2.19 21.53 13.16
N LEU A 110 1.98 20.21 13.22
CA LEU A 110 1.13 19.58 14.24
C LEU A 110 1.59 19.91 15.66
N ALA A 111 2.90 19.80 15.93
CA ALA A 111 3.48 20.13 17.23
C ALA A 111 3.33 21.63 17.55
N GLY A 112 3.53 22.50 16.56
CA GLY A 112 3.32 23.95 16.70
C GLY A 112 1.88 24.30 17.06
N VAL A 113 0.91 23.70 16.36
CA VAL A 113 -0.52 23.84 16.64
C VAL A 113 -0.85 23.31 18.03
N LEU A 114 -0.38 22.11 18.39
CA LEU A 114 -0.64 21.52 19.71
C LEU A 114 -0.16 22.43 20.85
N ARG A 115 1.05 22.99 20.73
CA ARG A 115 1.56 23.93 21.73
C ARG A 115 0.64 25.15 21.88
N ARG A 116 0.12 25.71 20.78
CA ARG A 116 -0.84 26.83 20.82
C ARG A 116 -2.14 26.40 21.50
N VAL A 117 -2.68 25.23 21.17
CA VAL A 117 -3.91 24.69 21.79
C VAL A 117 -3.74 24.51 23.30
N ILE A 118 -2.61 23.95 23.76
CA ILE A 118 -2.31 23.78 25.19
C ILE A 118 -2.31 25.15 25.89
N VAL A 119 -1.58 26.13 25.32
CA VAL A 119 -1.50 27.48 25.90
C VAL A 119 -2.89 28.13 25.94
N TYR A 120 -3.66 28.06 24.85
CA TYR A 120 -5.03 28.58 24.79
C TYR A 120 -5.91 27.98 25.88
N GLY A 121 -5.98 26.64 25.87
CA GLY A 121 -6.92 25.89 26.68
C GLY A 121 -6.63 26.09 28.16
N HIS A 122 -5.35 26.06 28.54
CA HIS A 122 -4.95 26.29 29.92
C HIS A 122 -5.26 27.71 30.39
N GLN A 123 -5.06 28.73 29.55
CA GLN A 123 -5.46 30.11 29.87
C GLN A 123 -6.98 30.24 30.02
N ARG A 124 -7.74 29.69 29.07
CA ARG A 124 -9.21 29.74 29.06
C ARG A 124 -9.84 29.02 30.24
N ARG A 125 -9.27 27.89 30.65
CA ARG A 125 -9.73 27.07 31.78
C ARG A 125 -9.13 27.49 33.12
N ASN A 126 -8.28 28.51 33.14
CA ASN A 126 -7.53 28.95 34.34
C ASN A 126 -6.84 27.76 35.03
N VAL A 127 -6.17 26.92 34.23
CA VAL A 127 -5.43 25.75 34.72
C VAL A 127 -4.28 26.20 35.60
N ASP A 128 -4.03 25.45 36.66
CA ASP A 128 -2.94 25.69 37.60
C ASP A 128 -1.58 25.94 36.88
N PRO A 129 -0.83 26.99 37.25
CA PRO A 129 0.45 27.32 36.60
C PRO A 129 1.51 26.22 36.68
N GLU A 130 1.57 25.45 37.77
CA GLU A 130 2.51 24.34 37.93
C GLU A 130 2.13 23.20 36.98
N TRP A 131 0.84 22.86 36.89
CA TRP A 131 0.34 21.90 35.91
C TRP A 131 0.61 22.33 34.47
N HIS A 132 0.40 23.61 34.15
CA HIS A 132 0.73 24.16 32.84
C HIS A 132 2.23 24.00 32.50
N ALA A 133 3.11 24.33 33.45
CA ALA A 133 4.55 24.14 33.28
C ALA A 133 4.93 22.66 33.08
N LEU A 134 4.31 21.74 33.84
CA LEU A 134 4.51 20.30 33.69
C LEU A 134 4.07 19.79 32.31
N THR A 135 2.92 20.24 31.82
CA THR A 135 2.41 19.88 30.48
C THR A 135 3.33 20.40 29.39
N LEU A 136 3.81 21.65 29.45
CA LEU A 136 4.75 22.19 28.47
C LEU A 136 6.11 21.48 28.51
N ALA A 137 6.63 21.16 29.70
CA ALA A 137 7.86 20.38 29.82
C ALA A 137 7.70 18.96 29.24
N ALA A 138 6.52 18.35 29.37
CA ALA A 138 6.21 17.07 28.72
C ALA A 138 6.12 17.22 27.20
N PHE A 139 5.53 18.30 26.71
CA PHE A 139 5.49 18.64 25.29
C PHE A 139 6.89 18.76 24.69
N ASP A 140 7.80 19.52 25.29
CA ASP A 140 9.13 19.73 24.72
C ASP A 140 9.95 18.43 24.63
N ARG A 141 9.83 17.56 25.66
CA ARG A 141 10.43 16.22 25.64
C ARG A 141 9.82 15.32 24.56
N ALA A 142 8.49 15.26 24.48
CA ALA A 142 7.78 14.43 23.52
C ALA A 142 8.03 14.90 22.07
N ARG A 143 8.00 16.22 21.83
CA ARG A 143 8.30 16.85 20.53
C ARG A 143 9.67 16.44 20.00
N THR A 144 10.67 16.37 20.87
CA THR A 144 12.03 15.97 20.46
C THR A 144 12.03 14.55 19.90
N GLY A 145 11.34 13.59 20.54
CA GLY A 145 11.19 12.23 20.02
C GLY A 145 10.32 12.19 18.75
N PHE A 146 9.22 12.95 18.76
CA PHE A 146 8.25 13.04 17.66
C PHE A 146 8.88 13.48 16.33
N LEU A 147 9.85 14.39 16.40
CA LEU A 147 10.53 14.96 15.25
C LEU A 147 11.85 14.26 14.90
N ARG A 148 12.44 13.46 15.79
CA ARG A 148 13.77 12.88 15.60
C ARG A 148 13.83 11.99 14.34
N ASP A 149 12.88 11.07 14.24
CA ASP A 149 12.84 10.04 13.20
C ASP A 149 11.73 10.30 12.17
N ALA A 150 11.23 11.54 12.11
CA ALA A 150 10.19 11.92 11.18
C ALA A 150 10.75 11.93 9.75
N PRO A 151 10.14 11.18 8.80
CA PRO A 151 10.59 11.19 7.42
C PRO A 151 10.28 12.54 6.79
N THR A 152 11.11 13.03 5.89
CA THR A 152 10.78 14.20 5.07
C THR A 152 9.71 13.85 4.03
N ALA A 153 9.04 14.86 3.47
CA ALA A 153 8.10 14.64 2.36
C ALA A 153 8.76 13.89 1.19
N SER A 154 10.01 14.23 0.85
CA SER A 154 10.78 13.55 -0.19
C SER A 154 11.09 12.09 0.15
N GLN A 155 11.35 11.77 1.42
CA GLN A 155 11.54 10.38 1.87
C GLN A 155 10.25 9.58 1.73
N LEU A 156 9.09 10.14 2.12
CA LEU A 156 7.81 9.45 1.97
C LEU A 156 7.44 9.19 0.50
N VAL A 157 7.65 10.18 -0.38
CA VAL A 157 7.42 10.02 -1.83
C VAL A 157 8.32 8.92 -2.38
N ARG A 158 9.59 8.89 -1.98
CA ARG A 158 10.54 7.84 -2.38
C ARG A 158 10.13 6.48 -1.86
N ASP A 159 9.79 6.34 -0.57
CA ASP A 159 9.39 5.08 0.02
C ASP A 159 8.13 4.51 -0.66
N ALA A 160 7.21 5.38 -1.06
CA ALA A 160 6.05 5.02 -1.86
C ALA A 160 6.45 4.52 -3.27
N ARG A 161 7.37 5.21 -3.96
CA ARG A 161 7.90 4.77 -5.26
C ARG A 161 8.68 3.45 -5.16
N VAL A 162 9.48 3.25 -4.11
CA VAL A 162 10.17 1.98 -3.84
C VAL A 162 9.16 0.87 -3.55
N ALA A 163 8.10 1.15 -2.79
CA ALA A 163 7.03 0.16 -2.55
C ALA A 163 6.30 -0.22 -3.86
N GLN A 164 6.10 0.75 -4.75
CA GLN A 164 5.56 0.55 -6.10
C GLN A 164 6.45 -0.37 -6.95
N ILE A 165 7.76 -0.12 -7.01
CA ILE A 165 8.71 -1.01 -7.71
C ILE A 165 8.74 -2.39 -7.07
N ALA A 166 8.75 -2.46 -5.74
CA ALA A 166 8.74 -3.72 -5.01
C ALA A 166 7.51 -4.55 -5.36
N ALA A 167 6.35 -3.93 -5.55
CA ALA A 167 5.14 -4.63 -5.98
C ALA A 167 5.28 -5.30 -7.36
N LEU A 168 6.06 -4.72 -8.28
CA LEU A 168 6.31 -5.32 -9.61
C LEU A 168 7.02 -6.67 -9.52
N VAL A 169 7.72 -6.96 -8.42
CA VAL A 169 8.45 -8.22 -8.20
C VAL A 169 7.87 -9.05 -7.07
N GLY A 170 6.65 -8.73 -6.62
CA GLY A 170 5.96 -9.49 -5.57
C GLY A 170 6.30 -9.08 -4.13
N GLY A 171 7.01 -7.98 -3.92
CA GLY A 171 7.22 -7.35 -2.61
C GLY A 171 8.66 -6.90 -2.33
N ARG A 172 8.86 -6.27 -1.17
CA ARG A 172 10.17 -5.72 -0.76
C ARG A 172 11.24 -6.80 -0.58
N THR A 173 10.86 -7.97 -0.07
CA THR A 173 11.78 -9.09 0.12
C THR A 173 12.31 -9.60 -1.23
N GLN A 174 11.44 -9.69 -2.23
CA GLN A 174 11.78 -10.13 -3.59
C GLN A 174 12.62 -9.08 -4.31
N LEU A 175 12.32 -7.79 -4.15
CA LEU A 175 13.17 -6.71 -4.67
C LEU A 175 14.58 -6.75 -4.07
N ALA A 176 14.68 -6.95 -2.74
CA ALA A 176 15.96 -7.07 -2.06
C ALA A 176 16.75 -8.30 -2.53
N ALA A 177 16.09 -9.46 -2.68
CA ALA A 177 16.69 -10.67 -3.22
C ALA A 177 17.18 -10.46 -4.65
N LEU A 178 16.38 -9.81 -5.49
CA LEU A 178 16.73 -9.49 -6.88
C LEU A 178 17.92 -8.51 -6.95
N THR A 179 18.00 -7.53 -6.05
CA THR A 179 19.11 -6.57 -5.99
C THR A 179 20.41 -7.23 -5.50
N ALA A 180 20.31 -8.22 -4.62
CA ALA A 180 21.47 -8.92 -4.08
C ALA A 180 22.03 -10.01 -5.01
N ASP A 181 21.26 -10.48 -6.00
CA ASP A 181 21.67 -11.54 -6.91
C ASP A 181 22.41 -10.95 -8.13
N PRO A 182 23.73 -11.22 -8.30
CA PRO A 182 24.48 -10.73 -9.45
C PRO A 182 24.01 -11.34 -10.79
N ARG A 183 23.25 -12.44 -10.77
CA ARG A 183 22.68 -13.09 -11.95
C ARG A 183 21.25 -12.66 -12.23
N ALA A 184 20.70 -11.72 -11.45
CA ALA A 184 19.33 -11.23 -11.60
C ALA A 184 19.01 -10.74 -13.02
N THR A 185 20.00 -10.24 -13.74
CA THR A 185 19.84 -9.72 -15.10
C THR A 185 20.26 -10.70 -16.19
N GLU A 186 20.68 -11.91 -15.84
CA GLU A 186 20.96 -12.96 -16.83
C GLU A 186 19.64 -13.44 -17.47
N PRO A 187 19.66 -13.78 -18.78
CA PRO A 187 18.54 -14.45 -19.42
C PRO A 187 18.15 -15.73 -18.70
N LEU A 188 16.85 -15.98 -18.56
CA LEU A 188 16.37 -17.27 -18.11
C LEU A 188 16.87 -18.38 -19.07
N PRO A 189 17.35 -19.52 -18.54
CA PRO A 189 17.71 -20.66 -19.39
C PRO A 189 16.45 -21.20 -20.09
N ASP A 190 16.61 -21.87 -21.23
CA ASP A 190 15.50 -22.56 -21.92
C ASP A 190 15.20 -23.87 -21.17
N GLU A 191 14.24 -23.80 -20.24
CA GLU A 191 13.89 -24.89 -19.33
C GLU A 191 12.84 -25.79 -19.96
N ALA A 192 12.97 -27.11 -19.82
CA ALA A 192 11.89 -28.03 -20.16
C ALA A 192 10.69 -27.87 -19.22
N LEU A 193 9.49 -28.28 -19.67
CA LEU A 193 8.30 -28.30 -18.82
C LEU A 193 8.47 -29.26 -17.64
N ASP A 194 8.48 -28.72 -16.42
CA ASP A 194 8.49 -29.49 -15.18
C ASP A 194 7.10 -30.03 -14.83
N LEU A 195 6.97 -31.35 -14.80
CA LEU A 195 5.73 -32.07 -14.50
C LEU A 195 5.77 -32.84 -13.17
N ASP A 196 6.88 -32.80 -12.44
CA ASP A 196 7.13 -33.68 -11.28
C ASP A 196 6.09 -33.50 -10.17
N ARG A 197 5.55 -32.28 -10.06
CA ARG A 197 4.52 -31.92 -9.07
C ARG A 197 3.11 -31.82 -9.65
N CYS A 198 2.93 -32.14 -10.93
CA CYS A 198 1.61 -32.16 -11.57
C CYS A 198 0.98 -33.55 -11.47
N PRO A 199 -0.34 -33.67 -11.30
CA PRO A 199 -1.03 -34.97 -11.36
C PRO A 199 -0.77 -35.69 -12.71
N PRO A 200 -0.45 -37.00 -12.72
CA PRO A 200 -0.10 -37.72 -13.95
C PRO A 200 -1.18 -37.68 -15.03
N ASP A 201 -2.45 -37.61 -14.64
CA ASP A 201 -3.60 -37.61 -15.54
C ASP A 201 -3.68 -36.36 -16.43
N VAL A 202 -3.01 -35.26 -16.07
CA VAL A 202 -2.97 -34.05 -16.91
C VAL A 202 -1.68 -33.92 -17.72
N HIS A 203 -0.68 -34.80 -17.54
CA HIS A 203 0.65 -34.67 -18.16
C HIS A 203 0.61 -34.62 -19.68
N GLU A 204 -0.14 -35.51 -20.32
CA GLU A 204 -0.22 -35.56 -21.80
C GLU A 204 -0.75 -34.23 -22.37
N ARG A 205 -1.81 -33.71 -21.76
CA ARG A 205 -2.40 -32.44 -22.17
C ARG A 205 -1.47 -31.26 -21.93
N LEU A 206 -0.77 -31.23 -20.79
CA LEU A 206 0.21 -30.16 -20.51
C LEU A 206 1.37 -30.19 -21.52
N ARG A 207 1.86 -31.37 -21.91
CA ARG A 207 2.87 -31.49 -22.98
C ARG A 207 2.35 -31.01 -24.33
N HIS A 208 1.08 -31.31 -24.65
CA HIS A 208 0.48 -30.83 -25.88
C HIS A 208 0.38 -29.29 -25.90
N ILE A 209 -0.07 -28.67 -24.82
CA ILE A 209 -0.13 -27.21 -24.68
C ILE A 209 1.29 -26.59 -24.75
N ASP A 210 2.30 -27.21 -24.14
CA ASP A 210 3.69 -26.75 -24.24
C ASP A 210 4.23 -26.81 -25.68
N ALA A 211 3.89 -27.85 -26.44
CA ALA A 211 4.25 -27.92 -27.86
C ALA A 211 3.61 -26.80 -28.68
N LEU A 212 2.34 -26.47 -28.41
CA LEU A 212 1.65 -25.33 -29.02
C LEU A 212 2.32 -24.00 -28.65
N LEU A 213 2.67 -23.80 -27.37
CA LEU A 213 3.40 -22.63 -26.89
C LEU A 213 4.77 -22.48 -27.57
N ALA A 214 5.53 -23.57 -27.64
CA ALA A 214 6.84 -23.58 -28.29
C ALA A 214 6.74 -23.22 -29.78
N SER A 215 5.72 -23.74 -30.48
CA SER A 215 5.44 -23.39 -31.88
C SER A 215 4.99 -21.94 -32.05
N ALA A 216 4.12 -21.45 -31.17
CA ALA A 216 3.62 -20.07 -31.24
C ALA A 216 4.72 -19.04 -31.01
N LEU A 217 5.65 -19.34 -30.10
CA LEU A 217 6.80 -18.49 -29.78
C LEU A 217 7.99 -18.73 -30.74
N ALA A 218 7.88 -19.70 -31.66
CA ALA A 218 8.89 -19.92 -32.69
C ALA A 218 8.89 -18.74 -33.69
N GLY A 219 10.07 -18.20 -33.98
CA GLY A 219 10.23 -17.07 -34.89
C GLY A 219 10.11 -15.69 -34.24
N LEU A 220 9.98 -15.60 -32.91
CA LEU A 220 10.38 -14.40 -32.19
C LEU A 220 11.87 -14.18 -32.44
N THR A 221 12.19 -13.17 -33.24
CA THR A 221 13.58 -12.79 -33.61
C THR A 221 14.29 -12.04 -32.50
N THR A 222 13.55 -11.63 -31.46
CA THR A 222 14.10 -11.04 -30.26
C THR A 222 14.80 -12.11 -29.42
N GLY A 223 15.91 -11.73 -28.77
CA GLY A 223 16.70 -12.62 -27.90
C GLY A 223 15.92 -13.24 -26.73
N ASP A 224 14.70 -12.78 -26.48
CA ASP A 224 13.85 -13.17 -25.35
C ASP A 224 12.98 -14.41 -25.64
N ALA A 225 13.00 -14.97 -26.86
CA ALA A 225 12.16 -16.11 -27.22
C ALA A 225 12.37 -17.32 -26.29
N GLY A 226 13.61 -17.59 -25.88
CA GLY A 226 13.94 -18.64 -24.91
C GLY A 226 13.37 -18.33 -23.52
N GLU A 227 13.52 -17.10 -23.06
CA GLU A 227 12.97 -16.67 -21.76
C GLU A 227 11.45 -16.78 -21.72
N LEU A 228 10.75 -16.34 -22.78
CA LEU A 228 9.30 -16.43 -22.88
C LEU A 228 8.79 -17.88 -22.90
N ARG A 229 9.51 -18.81 -23.54
CA ARG A 229 9.19 -20.25 -23.45
C ARG A 229 9.31 -20.74 -22.00
N THR A 230 10.39 -20.40 -21.32
CA THR A 230 10.58 -20.75 -19.91
C THR A 230 9.49 -20.16 -19.02
N ILE A 231 9.13 -18.89 -19.21
CA ILE A 231 8.06 -18.22 -18.46
C ILE A 231 6.72 -18.93 -18.69
N THR A 232 6.35 -19.21 -19.94
CA THR A 232 5.08 -19.88 -20.27
C THR A 232 5.03 -21.31 -19.71
N ARG A 233 6.14 -22.05 -19.74
CA ARG A 233 6.26 -23.37 -19.08
C ARG A 233 6.11 -23.30 -17.58
N ARG A 234 6.74 -22.33 -16.92
CA ARG A 234 6.61 -22.10 -15.47
C ARG A 234 5.18 -21.75 -15.08
N ILE A 235 4.50 -20.90 -15.86
CA ILE A 235 3.07 -20.59 -15.68
C ILE A 235 2.23 -21.87 -15.82
N LEU A 236 2.44 -22.63 -16.89
CA LEU A 236 1.70 -23.85 -17.21
C LEU A 236 1.86 -24.93 -16.12
N ALA A 237 3.10 -25.21 -15.72
CA ALA A 237 3.41 -26.16 -14.64
C ALA A 237 2.80 -25.72 -13.30
N ARG A 238 2.88 -24.43 -12.97
CA ARG A 238 2.32 -23.89 -11.72
C ARG A 238 0.80 -23.99 -11.70
N ALA A 239 0.13 -23.72 -12.82
CA ALA A 239 -1.31 -23.92 -12.97
C ALA A 239 -1.68 -25.41 -12.89
N GLY A 240 -0.94 -26.29 -13.59
CA GLY A 240 -1.17 -27.75 -13.58
C GLY A 240 -1.07 -28.36 -12.20
N ARG A 241 -0.13 -27.87 -11.37
CA ARG A 241 0.03 -28.27 -9.97
C ARG A 241 -1.09 -27.77 -9.07
N ARG A 242 -1.51 -26.51 -9.22
CA ARG A 242 -2.42 -25.85 -8.26
C ARG A 242 -3.90 -26.03 -8.59
N ALA A 243 -4.23 -26.19 -9.87
CA ALA A 243 -5.58 -26.24 -10.39
C ALA A 243 -5.71 -27.25 -11.56
N PRO A 244 -5.37 -28.54 -11.34
CA PRO A 244 -5.38 -29.55 -12.40
C PRO A 244 -6.75 -29.71 -13.06
N GLU A 245 -7.85 -29.42 -12.37
CA GLU A 245 -9.21 -29.43 -12.91
C GLU A 245 -9.41 -28.47 -14.09
N LEU A 246 -8.62 -27.40 -14.20
CA LEU A 246 -8.62 -26.51 -15.36
C LEU A 246 -8.28 -27.27 -16.65
N PHE A 247 -7.39 -28.26 -16.54
CA PHE A 247 -6.90 -29.10 -17.63
C PHE A 247 -7.67 -30.41 -17.78
N ARG A 248 -8.61 -30.72 -16.88
CA ARG A 248 -9.55 -31.83 -17.04
C ARG A 248 -10.82 -31.42 -17.78
N ARG A 249 -11.17 -30.14 -17.73
CA ARG A 249 -12.35 -29.57 -18.40
C ARG A 249 -12.17 -29.58 -19.92
N ARG A 250 -13.27 -29.70 -20.64
CA ARG A 250 -13.28 -29.63 -22.12
C ARG A 250 -13.12 -28.19 -22.60
N SER A 251 -11.89 -27.66 -22.52
CA SER A 251 -11.45 -26.44 -23.20
C SER A 251 -10.59 -26.77 -24.41
N ARG A 252 -10.49 -25.86 -25.38
CA ARG A 252 -9.52 -25.94 -26.47
C ARG A 252 -8.12 -25.64 -25.96
N ASP A 253 -7.13 -26.39 -26.41
CA ASP A 253 -5.75 -26.29 -25.93
C ASP A 253 -5.03 -25.09 -26.58
N GLU A 254 -5.37 -24.80 -27.83
CA GLU A 254 -4.94 -23.63 -28.59
C GLU A 254 -5.31 -22.34 -27.87
N ARG A 255 -6.55 -22.21 -27.41
CA ARG A 255 -7.02 -21.06 -26.61
C ARG A 255 -6.26 -20.88 -25.30
N ILE A 256 -5.92 -21.98 -24.62
CA ILE A 256 -5.12 -21.93 -23.39
C ILE A 256 -3.69 -21.49 -23.71
N ALA A 257 -3.06 -22.10 -24.73
CA ALA A 257 -1.72 -21.74 -25.18
C ALA A 257 -1.64 -20.27 -25.60
N ALA A 258 -2.60 -19.79 -26.41
CA ALA A 258 -2.66 -18.41 -26.86
C ALA A 258 -2.82 -17.45 -25.68
N GLY A 259 -3.72 -17.75 -24.74
CA GLY A 259 -3.89 -16.96 -23.53
C GLY A 259 -2.62 -16.86 -22.70
N ILE A 260 -1.92 -17.98 -22.47
CA ILE A 260 -0.66 -18.01 -21.71
C ILE A 260 0.45 -17.23 -22.43
N ALA A 261 0.60 -17.40 -23.75
CA ALA A 261 1.61 -16.68 -24.53
C ALA A 261 1.35 -15.16 -24.51
N ILE A 262 0.09 -14.73 -24.69
CA ILE A 262 -0.26 -13.31 -24.65
C ILE A 262 0.10 -12.70 -23.28
N VAL A 263 -0.32 -13.31 -22.17
CA VAL A 263 -0.04 -12.73 -20.84
C VAL A 263 1.46 -12.73 -20.50
N ALA A 264 2.21 -13.73 -20.98
CA ALA A 264 3.67 -13.77 -20.80
C ALA A 264 4.36 -12.66 -21.60
N VAL A 265 3.95 -12.42 -22.85
CA VAL A 265 4.48 -11.33 -23.67
C VAL A 265 4.09 -9.98 -23.08
N GLU A 266 2.80 -9.73 -22.83
CA GLU A 266 2.33 -8.44 -22.29
C GLU A 266 2.97 -8.08 -20.95
N GLY A 267 3.15 -9.06 -20.06
CA GLY A 267 3.77 -8.82 -18.76
C GLY A 267 5.29 -8.61 -18.80
N ASN A 268 5.89 -8.77 -19.98
CA ASN A 268 7.32 -8.60 -20.22
C ASN A 268 7.64 -7.61 -21.35
N ASP A 269 6.61 -7.03 -21.99
CA ASP A 269 6.73 -6.08 -23.10
C ASP A 269 7.02 -4.66 -22.58
N HIS A 270 8.14 -4.54 -21.88
CA HIS A 270 8.61 -3.28 -21.29
C HIS A 270 10.03 -2.99 -21.78
N GLY A 271 10.20 -1.92 -22.55
CA GLY A 271 11.48 -1.50 -23.12
C GLY A 271 11.39 -0.92 -24.54
N PRO A 272 12.52 -0.48 -25.13
CA PRO A 272 12.56 0.13 -26.47
C PRO A 272 12.30 -0.87 -27.61
N CYS A 273 12.43 -2.16 -27.33
CA CYS A 273 12.15 -3.24 -28.29
C CYS A 273 10.77 -3.82 -28.01
N ARG A 274 9.72 -3.09 -28.38
CA ARG A 274 8.34 -3.62 -28.31
C ARG A 274 8.26 -4.91 -29.13
N GLY A 275 7.78 -5.96 -28.47
CA GLY A 275 7.62 -7.28 -29.06
C GLY A 275 6.36 -7.36 -29.92
N TRP A 276 5.83 -8.57 -30.01
CA TRP A 276 4.60 -8.87 -30.75
C TRP A 276 3.37 -8.31 -30.06
N ALA A 277 2.42 -7.82 -30.86
CA ALA A 277 1.12 -7.45 -30.36
C ALA A 277 0.31 -8.70 -29.99
N ARG A 278 -0.69 -8.52 -29.12
CA ARG A 278 -1.68 -9.56 -28.78
C ARG A 278 -2.25 -10.25 -30.02
N ALA A 279 -2.53 -9.48 -31.08
CA ALA A 279 -3.08 -9.98 -32.34
C ALA A 279 -2.12 -10.94 -33.07
N ASP A 280 -0.81 -10.69 -33.02
CA ASP A 280 0.19 -11.51 -33.70
C ASP A 280 0.32 -12.89 -33.05
N ILE A 281 0.23 -12.96 -31.72
CA ILE A 281 0.27 -14.21 -30.96
C ILE A 281 -1.01 -15.01 -31.19
N ALA A 282 -2.17 -14.34 -31.13
CA ALA A 282 -3.46 -14.97 -31.32
C ALA A 282 -3.57 -15.60 -32.73
N ALA A 283 -3.16 -14.86 -33.77
CA ALA A 283 -3.20 -15.33 -35.15
C ALA A 283 -2.34 -16.58 -35.39
N ARG A 284 -1.21 -16.73 -34.71
CA ARG A 284 -0.33 -17.91 -34.86
C ARG A 284 -0.93 -19.20 -34.31
N LEU A 285 -1.90 -19.09 -33.41
CA LEU A 285 -2.61 -20.23 -32.82
C LEU A 285 -4.04 -20.37 -33.34
N ASP A 286 -4.38 -19.66 -34.42
CA ASP A 286 -5.73 -19.62 -34.99
C ASP A 286 -6.81 -19.25 -33.96
N GLU A 287 -6.46 -18.31 -33.06
CA GLU A 287 -7.34 -17.83 -32.00
C GLU A 287 -7.58 -16.32 -32.10
N ASP A 288 -8.60 -15.85 -31.39
CA ASP A 288 -8.92 -14.44 -31.27
C ASP A 288 -8.16 -13.78 -30.11
N THR A 289 -8.16 -12.45 -30.06
CA THR A 289 -7.51 -11.69 -28.98
C THR A 289 -8.19 -11.88 -27.62
N SER A 290 -9.41 -12.43 -27.56
CA SER A 290 -10.10 -12.75 -26.31
C SER A 290 -9.50 -13.95 -25.59
N ALA A 291 -8.63 -14.74 -26.25
CA ALA A 291 -7.82 -15.78 -25.62
C ALA A 291 -7.02 -15.26 -24.42
N HIS A 292 -6.67 -13.97 -24.38
CA HIS A 292 -6.09 -13.30 -23.20
C HIS A 292 -6.88 -13.53 -21.91
N LEU A 293 -8.21 -13.48 -21.97
CA LEU A 293 -9.08 -13.72 -20.81
C LEU A 293 -8.85 -15.12 -20.23
N ARG A 294 -8.58 -16.11 -21.11
CA ARG A 294 -8.24 -17.47 -20.69
C ARG A 294 -6.85 -17.51 -20.05
N GLY A 295 -5.90 -16.74 -20.57
CA GLY A 295 -4.60 -16.53 -19.92
C GLY A 295 -4.73 -15.99 -18.50
N LEU A 296 -5.64 -15.03 -18.27
CA LEU A 296 -5.92 -14.49 -16.93
C LEU A 296 -6.48 -15.55 -15.97
N ASP A 297 -7.34 -16.45 -16.45
CA ASP A 297 -7.82 -17.57 -15.64
C ASP A 297 -6.66 -18.50 -15.23
N VAL A 298 -5.75 -18.79 -16.16
CA VAL A 298 -4.56 -19.62 -15.89
C VAL A 298 -3.63 -18.94 -14.89
N LEU A 299 -3.41 -17.62 -14.99
CA LEU A 299 -2.60 -16.87 -14.01
C LEU A 299 -3.23 -16.92 -12.62
N ARG A 300 -4.55 -16.71 -12.51
CA ARG A 300 -5.29 -16.84 -11.24
C ARG A 300 -5.14 -18.24 -10.66
N ALA A 301 -5.29 -19.28 -11.48
CA ALA A 301 -5.08 -20.68 -11.09
C ALA A 301 -3.64 -20.95 -10.61
N ALA A 302 -2.65 -20.38 -11.28
CA ALA A 302 -1.24 -20.47 -10.90
C ALA A 302 -0.89 -19.65 -9.63
N GLY A 303 -1.81 -18.81 -9.13
CA GLY A 303 -1.56 -17.91 -8.00
C GLY A 303 -0.52 -16.84 -8.34
N ILE A 304 -0.52 -16.36 -9.58
CA ILE A 304 0.38 -15.31 -10.06
C ILE A 304 -0.41 -14.00 -10.09
N ALA A 305 0.07 -13.01 -9.34
CA ALA A 305 -0.49 -11.67 -9.36
C ALA A 305 0.00 -10.92 -10.61
N ARG A 306 -0.90 -10.16 -11.23
CA ARG A 306 -0.55 -9.08 -12.15
C ARG A 306 -0.64 -7.77 -11.39
N VAL A 307 0.38 -6.95 -11.53
CA VAL A 307 0.41 -5.65 -10.88
C VAL A 307 0.58 -4.59 -11.96
N ALA A 308 -0.41 -3.71 -12.05
CA ALA A 308 -0.29 -2.45 -12.76
C ALA A 308 0.21 -1.41 -11.77
N VAL A 309 1.40 -0.87 -12.02
CA VAL A 309 1.95 0.22 -11.21
C VAL A 309 2.06 1.45 -12.09
N PRO A 310 1.39 2.56 -11.76
CA PRO A 310 1.64 3.83 -12.42
C PRO A 310 3.02 4.33 -11.97
N LEU A 311 4.07 3.95 -12.70
CA LEU A 311 5.41 4.47 -12.50
C LEU A 311 5.61 5.65 -13.45
N ASP A 312 5.34 6.85 -12.94
CA ASP A 312 5.80 8.09 -13.58
C ASP A 312 7.30 8.22 -13.34
N LEU A 313 8.10 7.58 -14.20
CA LEU A 313 9.54 7.79 -14.20
C LEU A 313 9.86 9.12 -14.87
N PRO A 314 10.77 9.93 -14.29
CA PRO A 314 11.23 11.14 -14.95
C PRO A 314 11.76 10.78 -16.35
N THR A 315 11.19 11.40 -17.37
CA THR A 315 11.31 11.11 -18.81
C THR A 315 12.69 11.34 -19.43
N GLY A 316 13.76 11.35 -18.63
CA GLY A 316 15.14 11.61 -19.06
C GLY A 316 16.03 10.38 -19.25
N SER A 317 15.64 9.22 -18.75
CA SER A 317 16.41 7.97 -18.92
C SER A 317 15.91 7.20 -20.15
N GLU A 318 16.82 6.81 -21.05
CA GLU A 318 16.57 5.99 -22.25
C GLU A 318 15.90 4.62 -21.96
N CYS A 319 15.70 4.28 -20.68
CA CYS A 319 14.92 3.15 -20.17
C CYS A 319 13.56 3.61 -19.60
N ALA A 320 12.82 4.45 -20.32
CA ALA A 320 11.49 4.86 -19.87
C ALA A 320 10.57 3.62 -19.85
N TRP A 321 10.01 3.32 -18.68
CA TRP A 321 8.94 2.35 -18.53
C TRP A 321 7.71 2.90 -19.27
N LEU A 322 7.57 2.53 -20.55
CA LEU A 322 6.58 3.12 -21.45
C LEU A 322 5.20 2.47 -21.23
N GLY A 323 4.52 2.86 -20.16
CA GLY A 323 3.06 2.73 -20.04
C GLY A 323 2.55 2.03 -18.79
N TYR A 324 1.22 1.88 -18.75
CA TYR A 324 0.49 1.07 -17.78
C TYR A 324 0.63 -0.41 -18.16
N GLY A 325 1.67 -1.06 -17.65
CA GLY A 325 1.95 -2.47 -17.89
C GLY A 325 1.54 -3.34 -16.72
N ASP A 326 0.76 -4.38 -16.96
CA ASP A 326 0.51 -5.44 -15.99
C ASP A 326 1.72 -6.39 -15.94
N VAL A 327 2.65 -6.19 -15.01
CA VAL A 327 3.81 -7.09 -14.84
C VAL A 327 3.39 -8.34 -14.07
N LEU A 328 3.99 -9.47 -14.41
CA LEU A 328 3.92 -10.68 -13.58
C LEU A 328 4.75 -10.45 -12.31
N ALA A 329 4.10 -10.34 -11.16
CA ALA A 329 4.73 -9.99 -9.88
C ALA A 329 5.51 -11.16 -9.25
N ASP A 330 6.41 -11.74 -10.03
CA ASP A 330 7.31 -12.84 -9.70
C ASP A 330 8.54 -12.73 -10.61
N PRO A 331 9.75 -12.46 -10.07
CA PRO A 331 10.98 -12.34 -10.87
C PRO A 331 11.30 -13.57 -11.71
N ALA A 332 10.83 -14.75 -11.28
CA ALA A 332 11.01 -16.01 -12.02
C ALA A 332 10.11 -16.07 -13.28
N LEU A 333 9.15 -15.16 -13.43
CA LEU A 333 8.25 -15.05 -14.56
C LEU A 333 8.50 -13.78 -15.38
N GLN A 334 9.61 -13.10 -15.11
CA GLN A 334 10.05 -11.91 -15.83
C GLN A 334 11.15 -12.28 -16.83
N THR A 335 11.36 -11.48 -17.86
CA THR A 335 12.55 -11.56 -18.72
C THR A 335 13.72 -10.84 -18.06
N SER A 336 14.93 -11.10 -18.53
CA SER A 336 16.13 -10.35 -18.13
C SER A 336 15.99 -8.86 -18.39
N LEU A 337 15.30 -8.47 -19.47
CA LEU A 337 15.03 -7.07 -19.79
C LEU A 337 14.12 -6.43 -18.74
N THR A 338 13.00 -7.07 -18.38
CA THR A 338 12.10 -6.56 -17.35
C THR A 338 12.80 -6.45 -16.00
N ARG A 339 13.59 -7.46 -15.60
CA ARG A 339 14.39 -7.40 -14.36
C ARG A 339 15.41 -6.26 -14.38
N ARG A 340 16.10 -6.05 -15.50
CA ARG A 340 17.03 -4.91 -15.69
C ARG A 340 16.33 -3.58 -15.52
N LEU A 341 15.16 -3.40 -16.12
CA LEU A 341 14.39 -2.17 -15.97
C LEU A 341 13.97 -1.92 -14.52
N VAL A 342 13.49 -2.95 -13.82
CA VAL A 342 13.13 -2.86 -12.39
C VAL A 342 14.34 -2.43 -11.56
N LEU A 343 15.50 -3.07 -11.77
CA LEU A 343 16.73 -2.76 -11.03
C LEU A 343 17.28 -1.37 -11.35
N ALA A 344 17.38 -1.00 -12.63
CA ALA A 344 17.83 0.33 -13.05
C ALA A 344 16.91 1.43 -12.49
N THR A 345 15.61 1.19 -12.46
CA THR A 345 14.64 2.13 -11.88
C THR A 345 14.84 2.25 -10.36
N HIS A 346 15.04 1.12 -9.68
CA HIS A 346 15.31 1.11 -8.25
C HIS A 346 16.60 1.87 -7.91
N GLU A 347 17.67 1.63 -8.65
CA GLU A 347 18.96 2.32 -8.52
C GLU A 347 18.84 3.82 -8.76
N ALA A 348 18.13 4.24 -9.82
CA ALA A 348 17.90 5.66 -10.12
C ALA A 348 17.16 6.37 -8.97
N LEU A 349 16.12 5.72 -8.41
CA LEU A 349 15.40 6.26 -7.25
C LEU A 349 16.26 6.37 -6.00
N LEU A 350 17.25 5.49 -5.83
CA LEU A 350 18.22 5.60 -4.72
C LEU A 350 19.25 6.70 -5.02
N ALA A 351 19.68 6.87 -6.28
CA ALA A 351 20.67 7.87 -6.68
C ALA A 351 20.16 9.32 -6.58
N GLU A 352 18.91 9.61 -6.96
CA GLU A 352 18.28 10.95 -6.81
C GLU A 352 18.42 11.52 -5.38
N THR A 353 18.61 10.64 -4.42
CA THR A 353 18.59 10.94 -2.99
C THR A 353 19.94 11.28 -2.43
N ALA A 354 21.02 10.79 -3.05
CA ALA A 354 22.36 11.24 -2.76
C ALA A 354 22.53 12.69 -3.22
N ASP A 355 22.03 13.02 -4.41
CA ASP A 355 22.18 14.35 -5.00
C ASP A 355 21.27 15.40 -4.35
N ALA A 356 20.04 15.05 -3.97
CA ALA A 356 19.15 15.95 -3.24
C ALA A 356 19.67 16.30 -1.83
N VAL A 357 20.52 15.46 -1.23
CA VAL A 357 21.19 15.75 0.05
C VAL A 357 22.39 16.69 -0.13
N LEU A 358 22.99 16.73 -1.32
CA LEU A 358 24.17 17.54 -1.63
C LEU A 358 23.86 18.93 -2.17
N LEU A 359 22.66 19.17 -2.68
CA LEU A 359 22.24 20.50 -3.14
C LEU A 359 21.64 21.30 -1.97
N PRO A 360 22.25 22.44 -1.57
CA PRO A 360 21.65 23.30 -0.55
C PRO A 360 20.26 23.77 -1.03
N PRO A 361 19.30 23.97 -0.10
CA PRO A 361 17.97 24.40 -0.46
C PRO A 361 18.06 25.69 -1.27
N ARG A 362 17.55 25.65 -2.51
CA ARG A 362 17.40 26.86 -3.33
C ARG A 362 16.53 27.82 -2.53
N ARG A 363 17.15 28.88 -1.99
CA ARG A 363 16.41 29.96 -1.36
C ARG A 363 15.51 30.56 -2.44
N SER A 364 14.21 30.37 -2.30
CA SER A 364 13.20 31.08 -3.08
C SER A 364 13.48 32.58 -2.90
N ALA A 365 13.79 33.26 -4.00
CA ALA A 365 14.02 34.70 -4.04
C ALA A 365 12.71 35.47 -4.01
#